data_AF-A0A936Q8T0-F1
#
_entry.id   AF-A0A936Q8T0-F1
#
_cell.length_a   1.000
_cell.length_b   1.000
_cell.length_c   1.000
_cell.angle_alpha   90.00
_cell.angle_beta   90.00
_cell.angle_gamma   90.00
#
_symmetry.space_group_name_H-M   'P 1'
#
loop_
_entity.id
_entity.type
_entity.pdbx_description
1 polymer ?
#
loop_
_entity_poly.entity_id
_entity_poly.type
_entity_poly.pdbx_seq_one_letter_code
_entity_poly.pdbx_strand_id
1 'polypeptide(L)'
;MARPRAPGHDDRIHAAIYKRRGLLLKERTLSIDYERLIRDGTAPLSDCYRALAASGRGSNVRQFMGLLLAFYQELGYEIPPDEEEGRQTLGLRVPTDVLVSGRGDCDSKAVAFASMWRRLPSHLVFIVVPGHALVGVEATALPGEQTVRVGNRTFVLCEVAGPGKLAPGRDRRERAASSTSSSSPPDPPPPSTLSATIPPRAARPRGSLSNWQPCASGCRHEEWRREHRLDDPPARP
;
A
#
# COMPACT_ATOMS: atom_id res chain seq x y z
N MET A 1 -12.27 -3.20 36.62
CA MET A 1 -11.36 -3.19 35.44
C MET A 1 -10.22 -4.16 35.73
N ALA A 2 -10.06 -5.22 34.94
CA ALA A 2 -8.96 -6.17 35.13
C ALA A 2 -7.66 -5.58 34.57
N ARG A 3 -6.60 -5.55 35.38
CA ARG A 3 -5.26 -5.13 34.93
C ARG A 3 -4.76 -6.10 33.85
N PRO A 4 -4.14 -5.63 32.75
CA PRO A 4 -3.53 -6.51 31.78
C PRO A 4 -2.43 -7.34 32.46
N ARG A 5 -2.50 -8.66 32.29
CA ARG A 5 -1.51 -9.60 32.82
C ARG A 5 -0.17 -9.30 32.13
N ALA A 6 0.88 -9.07 32.92
CA ALA A 6 2.22 -8.97 32.38
C ALA A 6 2.57 -10.29 31.65
N PRO A 7 3.18 -10.23 30.45
CA PRO A 7 3.54 -11.45 29.71
C PRO A 7 4.44 -12.33 30.56
N GLY A 8 4.17 -13.65 30.56
CA GLY A 8 5.01 -14.63 31.25
C GLY A 8 6.42 -14.67 30.66
N HIS A 9 7.35 -15.31 31.37
CA HIS A 9 8.73 -15.48 30.90
C HIS A 9 8.78 -16.17 29.52
N ASP A 10 7.97 -17.22 29.34
CA ASP A 10 7.87 -17.98 28.09
C ASP A 10 7.30 -17.15 26.94
N ASP A 11 6.30 -16.31 27.22
CA ASP A 11 5.71 -15.40 26.22
C ASP A 11 6.76 -14.42 25.66
N ARG A 12 7.68 -13.95 26.52
CA ARG A 12 8.77 -13.05 26.11
C ARG A 12 9.79 -13.78 25.25
N ILE A 13 10.12 -15.03 25.56
CA ILE A 13 11.03 -15.86 24.76
C ILE A 13 10.42 -16.12 23.38
N HIS A 14 9.15 -16.53 23.32
CA HIS A 14 8.44 -16.77 22.07
C HIS A 14 8.33 -15.50 21.23
N ALA A 15 7.91 -14.37 21.83
CA ALA A 15 7.87 -13.10 21.13
C ALA A 15 9.24 -12.69 20.56
N ALA A 16 10.33 -12.94 21.28
CA ALA A 16 11.68 -12.68 20.79
C ALA A 16 12.07 -13.62 19.64
N ILE A 17 11.69 -14.90 19.68
CA ILE A 17 11.92 -15.87 18.59
C ILE A 17 11.17 -15.44 17.33
N TYR A 18 9.88 -15.15 17.44
CA TYR A 18 9.05 -14.71 16.32
C TYR A 18 9.55 -13.39 15.73
N LYS A 19 9.91 -12.42 16.59
CA LYS A 19 10.49 -11.15 16.14
C LYS A 19 11.80 -11.33 15.38
N ARG A 20 12.62 -12.33 15.75
CA ARG A 20 13.83 -12.71 14.99
C ARG A 20 13.54 -13.27 13.60
N ARG A 21 12.32 -13.76 13.36
CA ARG A 21 11.84 -14.35 12.10
C ARG A 21 10.95 -13.42 11.27
N GLY A 22 10.80 -12.15 11.64
CA GLY A 22 9.94 -11.21 10.91
C GLY A 22 8.47 -11.27 11.31
N LEU A 23 8.16 -11.80 12.50
CA LEU A 23 6.81 -11.93 13.02
C LEU A 23 6.66 -11.20 14.36
N LEU A 24 5.50 -10.60 14.60
CA LEU A 24 5.14 -10.02 15.88
C LEU A 24 4.17 -10.97 16.58
N LEU A 25 4.40 -11.20 17.87
CA LEU A 25 3.45 -11.90 18.74
C LEU A 25 2.82 -10.88 19.68
N LYS A 26 1.51 -10.69 19.58
CA LYS A 26 0.75 -9.89 20.54
C LYS A 26 -0.36 -10.76 21.12
N GLU A 27 -0.33 -10.91 22.45
CA GLU A 27 -1.22 -11.82 23.18
C GLU A 27 -1.09 -13.25 22.65
N ARG A 28 -1.96 -13.67 21.72
CA ARG A 28 -1.92 -14.99 21.07
C ARG A 28 -2.04 -14.91 19.55
N THR A 29 -1.86 -13.73 18.98
CA THR A 29 -1.95 -13.49 17.54
C THR A 29 -0.56 -13.23 16.98
N LEU A 30 -0.20 -14.01 15.95
CA LEU A 30 0.95 -13.74 15.10
C LEU A 30 0.53 -12.75 14.01
N SER A 31 1.39 -11.79 13.72
CA SER A 31 1.25 -10.89 12.59
C SER A 31 2.61 -10.63 11.94
N ILE A 32 2.59 -10.11 10.72
CA ILE A 32 3.82 -9.76 10.00
C ILE A 32 4.51 -8.54 10.65
N ASP A 33 5.83 -8.61 10.83
CA ASP A 33 6.68 -7.45 11.14
C ASP A 33 7.08 -6.76 9.83
N TYR A 34 6.19 -5.94 9.28
CA TYR A 34 6.41 -5.27 8.00
C TYR A 34 7.66 -4.39 8.02
N GLU A 35 7.92 -3.66 9.10
CA GLU A 35 9.11 -2.81 9.23
C GLU A 35 10.38 -3.63 9.06
N ARG A 36 10.45 -4.78 9.74
CA ARG A 36 11.59 -5.68 9.61
C ARG A 36 11.70 -6.27 8.20
N LEU A 37 10.62 -6.75 7.61
CA LEU A 37 10.68 -7.33 6.26
C LEU A 37 11.13 -6.31 5.22
N ILE A 38 10.63 -5.07 5.32
CA ILE A 38 11.06 -3.96 4.48
C ILE A 38 12.56 -3.70 4.69
N ARG A 39 13.01 -3.71 5.94
CA ARG A 39 14.42 -3.46 6.26
C ARG A 39 15.33 -4.54 5.70
N ASP A 40 15.00 -5.78 6.00
CA ASP A 40 15.79 -6.96 5.66
C ASP A 40 15.76 -7.21 4.13
N GLY A 41 14.70 -6.78 3.44
CA GLY A 41 14.57 -6.82 1.97
C GLY A 41 15.35 -5.73 1.22
N THR A 42 15.84 -4.69 1.88
CA THR A 42 16.51 -3.55 1.21
C THR A 42 17.86 -3.93 0.59
N ALA A 43 18.65 -4.78 1.26
CA ALA A 43 19.95 -5.20 0.76
C ALA A 43 19.83 -6.25 -0.37
N PRO A 44 19.03 -7.32 -0.25
CA PRO A 44 18.81 -8.30 -1.32
C PRO A 44 18.28 -7.68 -2.63
N LEU A 45 17.50 -6.60 -2.55
CA LEU A 45 16.97 -5.92 -3.74
C LEU A 45 17.91 -4.86 -4.35
N SER A 46 19.19 -4.81 -3.94
CA SER A 46 20.12 -3.77 -4.38
C SER A 46 20.32 -3.73 -5.90
N ASP A 47 20.44 -4.90 -6.52
CA ASP A 47 20.74 -5.00 -7.95
C ASP A 47 19.51 -4.71 -8.80
N CYS A 48 18.34 -5.16 -8.35
CA CYS A 48 17.06 -4.79 -8.95
C CYS A 48 16.83 -3.26 -8.86
N TYR A 49 17.12 -2.65 -7.71
CA TYR A 49 17.08 -1.19 -7.56
C TYR A 49 18.04 -0.50 -8.53
N ARG A 50 19.29 -0.96 -8.65
CA ARG A 50 20.29 -0.38 -9.57
C ARG A 50 19.83 -0.47 -11.02
N ALA A 51 19.28 -1.61 -11.43
CA ALA A 51 18.75 -1.80 -12.79
C ALA A 51 17.62 -0.80 -13.06
N LEU A 52 16.64 -0.70 -12.14
CA LEU A 52 15.52 0.23 -12.30
C LEU A 52 15.97 1.71 -12.27
N ALA A 53 16.91 2.06 -11.40
CA ALA A 53 17.51 3.39 -11.34
C ALA A 53 18.26 3.75 -12.63
N ALA A 54 18.92 2.77 -13.27
CA ALA A 54 19.53 2.96 -14.58
C ALA A 54 18.48 3.19 -15.68
N SER A 55 17.36 2.46 -15.67
CA SER A 55 16.23 2.70 -16.57
C SER A 55 15.59 4.07 -16.37
N GLY A 56 15.57 4.57 -15.14
CA GLY A 56 15.09 5.90 -14.80
C GLY A 56 16.17 6.99 -14.80
N ARG A 57 17.32 6.80 -15.47
CA ARG A 57 18.44 7.76 -15.40
C ARG A 57 17.98 9.17 -15.82
N GLY A 58 18.28 10.15 -14.98
CA GLY A 58 17.87 11.55 -15.18
C GLY A 58 16.49 11.89 -14.61
N SER A 59 15.76 10.91 -14.08
CA SER A 59 14.51 11.17 -13.37
C SER A 59 14.74 11.87 -12.04
N ASN A 60 13.85 12.80 -11.69
CA ASN A 60 13.75 13.30 -10.32
C ASN A 60 13.01 12.29 -9.43
N VAL A 61 13.03 12.49 -8.12
CA VAL A 61 12.40 11.58 -7.13
C VAL A 61 10.93 11.29 -7.44
N ARG A 62 10.17 12.28 -7.91
CA ARG A 62 8.74 12.10 -8.25
C ARG A 62 8.54 11.29 -9.54
N GLN A 63 9.40 11.48 -10.54
CA GLN A 63 9.39 10.65 -11.76
C GLN A 63 9.81 9.21 -11.43
N PHE A 64 10.83 9.03 -10.59
CA PHE A 64 11.26 7.72 -10.13
C PHE A 64 10.19 7.01 -9.28
N MET A 65 9.47 7.75 -8.43
CA MET A 65 8.28 7.26 -7.73
C MET A 65 7.25 6.67 -8.70
N GLY A 66 6.93 7.39 -9.78
CA GLY A 66 6.01 6.91 -10.81
C GLY A 66 6.52 5.67 -11.54
N LEU A 67 7.82 5.61 -11.86
CA LEU A 67 8.46 4.46 -12.50
C LEU A 67 8.40 3.22 -11.60
N LEU A 68 8.82 3.35 -10.34
CA LEU A 68 8.80 2.24 -9.38
C LEU A 68 7.36 1.76 -9.13
N LEU A 69 6.41 2.68 -9.01
CA LEU A 69 5.01 2.35 -8.83
C LEU A 69 4.47 1.56 -10.03
N ALA A 70 4.73 2.04 -11.25
CA ALA A 70 4.29 1.37 -12.48
C ALA A 70 4.91 -0.03 -12.61
N PHE A 71 6.19 -0.19 -12.25
CA PHE A 71 6.88 -1.47 -12.25
C PHE A 71 6.17 -2.50 -11.35
N TYR A 72 5.85 -2.15 -10.09
CA TYR A 72 5.16 -3.08 -9.19
C TYR A 72 3.70 -3.34 -9.58
N GLN A 73 3.03 -2.35 -10.18
CA GLN A 73 1.69 -2.53 -10.74
C GLN A 73 1.68 -3.46 -11.97
N GLU A 74 2.83 -3.72 -12.61
CA GLU A 74 2.99 -4.68 -13.72
C GLU A 74 3.10 -6.12 -13.25
N LEU A 75 3.60 -6.35 -12.04
CA LEU A 75 3.66 -7.68 -11.47
C LEU A 75 2.24 -8.27 -11.32
N GLY A 76 2.10 -9.58 -11.43
CA GLY A 76 0.82 -10.29 -11.27
C GLY A 76 0.23 -10.07 -9.88
N TYR A 77 -1.09 -9.94 -9.78
CA TYR A 77 -1.78 -9.97 -8.48
C TYR A 77 -2.03 -11.42 -8.09
N GLU A 78 -1.60 -11.83 -6.91
CA GLU A 78 -1.82 -13.17 -6.37
C GLU A 78 -1.93 -13.09 -4.85
N ILE A 79 -2.97 -13.69 -4.27
CA ILE A 79 -3.06 -13.86 -2.81
C ILE A 79 -2.23 -15.10 -2.43
N PRO A 80 -1.12 -14.94 -1.69
CA PRO A 80 -0.29 -16.07 -1.30
C PRO A 80 -1.07 -17.05 -0.41
N PRO A 81 -0.82 -18.36 -0.51
CA PRO A 81 -1.36 -19.33 0.44
C PRO A 81 -0.68 -19.14 1.80
N ASP A 82 -1.37 -19.43 2.91
CA ASP A 82 -0.79 -19.32 4.27
C ASP A 82 0.36 -20.30 4.53
N GLU A 83 0.40 -21.38 3.76
CA GLU A 83 1.47 -22.36 3.77
C GLU A 83 1.92 -22.69 2.34
N GLU A 84 3.22 -22.68 2.11
CA GLU A 84 3.85 -23.04 0.84
C GLU A 84 5.08 -23.90 1.14
N GLU A 85 5.18 -25.09 0.55
CA GLU A 85 6.32 -26.01 0.73
C GLU A 85 6.64 -26.34 2.21
N GLY A 86 5.61 -26.50 3.05
CA GLY A 86 5.75 -26.79 4.47
C GLY A 86 6.23 -25.59 5.31
N ARG A 87 6.21 -24.37 4.74
CA ARG A 87 6.56 -23.12 5.42
C ARG A 87 5.33 -22.26 5.60
N GLN A 88 5.14 -21.76 6.81
CA GLN A 88 4.12 -20.75 7.11
C GLN A 88 4.55 -19.40 6.51
N THR A 89 3.74 -18.87 5.59
CA THR A 89 3.95 -17.57 4.93
C THR A 89 3.07 -16.48 5.56
N LEU A 90 1.99 -16.88 6.23
CA LEU A 90 0.92 -15.99 6.73
C LEU A 90 0.35 -15.08 5.63
N GLY A 91 0.22 -15.63 4.41
CA GLY A 91 -0.39 -14.94 3.29
C GLY A 91 0.49 -13.85 2.69
N LEU A 92 1.82 -13.87 2.91
CA LEU A 92 2.73 -12.86 2.41
C LEU A 92 3.89 -13.46 1.59
N ARG A 93 4.15 -12.90 0.41
CA ARG A 93 5.41 -13.10 -0.32
C ARG A 93 6.46 -12.08 0.12
N VAL A 94 7.65 -12.58 0.47
CA VAL A 94 8.79 -11.73 0.86
C VAL A 94 9.31 -10.92 -0.34
N PRO A 95 10.00 -9.79 -0.14
CA PRO A 95 10.41 -8.89 -1.22
C PRO A 95 11.16 -9.53 -2.38
N THR A 96 12.05 -10.49 -2.10
CA THR A 96 12.80 -11.23 -3.11
C THR A 96 11.91 -12.14 -3.94
N ASP A 97 10.96 -12.80 -3.29
CA ASP A 97 10.03 -13.72 -3.94
C ASP A 97 9.05 -12.98 -4.84
N VAL A 98 8.57 -11.80 -4.44
CA VAL A 98 7.74 -10.93 -5.31
C VAL A 98 8.42 -10.64 -6.65
N LEU A 99 9.74 -10.42 -6.65
CA LEU A 99 10.48 -10.16 -7.88
C LEU A 99 10.77 -11.41 -8.69
N VAL A 100 11.09 -12.53 -8.04
CA VAL A 100 11.42 -13.80 -8.71
C VAL A 100 10.17 -14.44 -9.31
N SER A 101 9.08 -14.49 -8.54
CA SER A 101 7.80 -15.05 -8.96
C SER A 101 7.01 -14.13 -9.88
N GLY A 102 7.37 -12.83 -9.90
CA GLY A 102 6.69 -11.78 -10.66
C GLY A 102 5.27 -11.50 -10.19
N ARG A 103 4.92 -11.84 -8.94
CA ARG A 103 3.55 -11.74 -8.42
C ARG A 103 3.48 -11.53 -6.90
N GLY A 104 2.33 -11.07 -6.43
CA GLY A 104 2.02 -10.87 -5.02
C GLY A 104 0.73 -10.05 -4.83
N ASP A 105 0.24 -9.96 -3.61
CA ASP A 105 -0.94 -9.18 -3.27
C ASP A 105 -0.56 -7.77 -2.77
N CYS A 106 -1.51 -7.11 -2.09
CA CYS A 106 -1.41 -5.72 -1.72
C CYS A 106 -0.22 -5.42 -0.80
N ASP A 107 -0.04 -6.21 0.26
CA ASP A 107 1.02 -6.00 1.24
C ASP A 107 2.35 -6.58 0.76
N SER A 108 2.37 -7.75 0.12
CA SER A 108 3.59 -8.33 -0.46
C SER A 108 4.29 -7.34 -1.40
N LYS A 109 3.53 -6.74 -2.34
CA LYS A 109 4.07 -5.75 -3.28
C LYS A 109 4.45 -4.45 -2.60
N ALA A 110 3.65 -3.97 -1.63
CA ALA A 110 3.96 -2.76 -0.88
C ALA A 110 5.27 -2.91 -0.08
N VAL A 111 5.52 -4.09 0.53
CA VAL A 111 6.76 -4.38 1.28
C VAL A 111 7.95 -4.36 0.33
N ALA A 112 7.81 -4.98 -0.85
CA ALA A 112 8.86 -4.99 -1.86
C ALA A 112 9.17 -3.57 -2.38
N PHE A 113 8.14 -2.79 -2.71
CA PHE A 113 8.26 -1.38 -3.10
C PHE A 113 8.99 -0.57 -2.02
N ALA A 114 8.55 -0.68 -0.76
CA ALA A 114 9.14 0.03 0.36
C ALA A 114 10.61 -0.36 0.56
N SER A 115 10.95 -1.64 0.37
CA SER A 115 12.33 -2.16 0.47
C SER A 115 13.26 -1.48 -0.54
N MET A 116 12.81 -1.27 -1.79
CA MET A 116 13.59 -0.52 -2.78
C MET A 116 13.61 0.98 -2.47
N TRP A 117 12.46 1.56 -2.08
CA TRP A 117 12.33 2.99 -1.82
C TRP A 117 13.26 3.48 -0.70
N ARG A 118 13.51 2.65 0.33
CA ARG A 118 14.42 2.96 1.45
C ARG A 118 15.85 3.32 1.06
N ARG A 119 16.25 3.07 -0.19
CA ARG A 119 17.57 3.44 -0.71
C ARG A 119 17.65 4.91 -1.13
N LEU A 120 16.51 5.59 -1.22
CA LEU A 120 16.42 7.02 -1.55
C LEU A 120 16.43 7.88 -0.26
N PRO A 121 16.93 9.12 -0.32
CA PRO A 121 16.85 10.08 0.78
C PRO A 121 15.44 10.71 0.88
N SER A 122 14.40 9.87 0.94
CA SER A 122 12.99 10.26 0.99
C SER A 122 12.25 9.38 1.99
N HIS A 123 11.32 9.97 2.73
CA HIS A 123 10.53 9.22 3.70
C HIS A 123 9.34 8.51 3.03
N LEU A 124 8.91 7.43 3.67
CA LEU A 124 7.80 6.60 3.28
C LEU A 124 6.98 6.28 4.53
N VAL A 125 5.68 6.11 4.36
CA VAL A 125 4.79 5.49 5.35
C VAL A 125 4.20 4.23 4.75
N PHE A 126 4.25 3.13 5.50
CA PHE A 126 3.54 1.90 5.15
C PHE A 126 2.17 1.93 5.81
N ILE A 127 1.11 1.77 5.03
CA ILE A 127 -0.26 1.97 5.50
C ILE A 127 -1.01 0.65 5.34
N VAL A 128 -1.49 0.12 6.45
CA VAL A 128 -2.38 -1.04 6.49
C VAL A 128 -3.75 -0.55 6.95
N VAL A 129 -4.77 -0.88 6.16
CA VAL A 129 -6.18 -0.68 6.49
C VAL A 129 -6.89 -2.04 6.41
N PRO A 130 -8.10 -2.19 6.97
CA PRO A 130 -8.85 -3.44 6.86
C PRO A 130 -8.92 -3.96 5.41
N GLY A 131 -8.39 -5.16 5.20
CA GLY A 131 -8.37 -5.85 3.91
C GLY A 131 -7.50 -5.22 2.82
N HIS A 132 -6.62 -4.26 3.11
CA HIS A 132 -5.78 -3.61 2.10
C HIS A 132 -4.49 -2.98 2.64
N ALA A 133 -3.46 -2.89 1.80
CA ALA A 133 -2.19 -2.25 2.13
C ALA A 133 -1.68 -1.42 0.95
N LEU A 134 -1.08 -0.29 1.30
CA LEU A 134 -0.52 0.68 0.37
C LEU A 134 0.65 1.44 0.99
N VAL A 135 1.28 2.29 0.19
CA VAL A 135 2.38 3.13 0.66
C VAL A 135 2.06 4.60 0.45
N GLY A 136 2.54 5.46 1.35
CA GLY A 136 2.61 6.89 1.15
C GLY A 136 4.06 7.31 0.98
N VAL A 137 4.38 8.02 -0.09
CA VAL A 137 5.74 8.52 -0.37
C VAL A 137 5.79 10.02 -0.11
N GLU A 138 6.81 10.48 0.62
CA GLU A 138 6.97 11.90 0.88
C GLU A 138 7.25 12.68 -0.41
N ALA A 139 6.31 13.53 -0.79
CA ALA A 139 6.39 14.36 -1.97
C ALA A 139 5.47 15.59 -1.86
N THR A 140 5.78 16.63 -2.63
CA THR A 140 4.89 17.80 -2.74
C THR A 140 3.61 17.41 -3.47
N ALA A 141 2.46 17.46 -2.81
CA ALA A 141 1.18 17.07 -3.37
C ALA A 141 0.76 17.95 -4.57
N LEU A 142 0.36 17.31 -5.67
CA LEU A 142 -0.23 17.98 -6.83
C LEU A 142 -1.76 18.10 -6.68
N PRO A 143 -2.42 19.01 -7.43
CA PRO A 143 -3.87 19.12 -7.42
C PRO A 143 -4.57 17.77 -7.75
N GLY A 144 -5.52 17.40 -6.90
CA GLY A 144 -6.27 16.15 -7.02
C GLY A 144 -5.54 14.90 -6.50
N GLU A 145 -4.27 14.99 -6.07
CA GLU A 145 -3.59 13.85 -5.46
C GLU A 145 -4.12 13.59 -4.04
N GLN A 146 -4.40 12.31 -3.77
CA GLN A 146 -4.68 11.81 -2.45
C GLN A 146 -3.40 11.72 -1.62
N THR A 147 -3.52 12.17 -0.37
CA THR A 147 -2.39 12.28 0.55
C THR A 147 -2.79 11.91 1.96
N VAL A 148 -1.79 11.53 2.75
CA VAL A 148 -1.88 11.47 4.22
C VAL A 148 -0.84 12.40 4.82
N ARG A 149 -1.16 13.02 5.95
CA ARG A 149 -0.24 13.86 6.71
C ARG A 149 0.15 13.15 8.00
N VAL A 150 1.44 12.96 8.21
CA VAL A 150 2.00 12.41 9.45
C VAL A 150 2.97 13.43 10.03
N GLY A 151 2.61 14.01 11.18
CA GLY A 151 3.33 15.16 11.73
C GLY A 151 3.29 16.36 10.80
N ASN A 152 4.45 16.93 10.48
CA ASN A 152 4.62 18.05 9.55
C ASN A 152 4.92 17.61 8.10
N ARG A 153 4.85 16.31 7.80
CA ARG A 153 5.17 15.75 6.48
C ARG A 153 3.91 15.31 5.74
N THR A 154 3.93 15.49 4.43
CA THR A 154 2.85 15.08 3.52
C THR A 154 3.34 13.93 2.65
N PHE A 155 2.53 12.88 2.59
CA PHE A 155 2.82 11.67 1.84
C PHE A 155 1.75 11.48 0.77
N VAL A 156 2.17 11.35 -0.49
CA VAL A 156 1.31 11.03 -1.62
C VAL A 156 1.04 9.54 -1.62
N LEU A 157 -0.24 9.16 -1.66
CA LEU A 157 -0.64 7.75 -1.60
C LEU A 157 -0.31 7.04 -2.92
N CYS A 158 0.16 5.81 -2.86
CA CYS A 158 0.56 5.02 -4.01
C CYS A 158 -0.02 3.60 -3.92
N GLU A 159 -0.90 3.27 -4.87
CA GLU A 159 -1.50 1.94 -4.99
C GLU A 159 -0.58 0.96 -5.71
N VAL A 160 0.22 0.24 -4.92
CA VAL A 160 1.28 -0.65 -5.43
C VAL A 160 0.72 -1.94 -6.03
N ALA A 161 -0.39 -2.44 -5.49
CA ALA A 161 -0.88 -3.79 -5.77
C ALA A 161 -1.24 -4.05 -7.25
N GLY A 162 -1.56 -3.01 -8.02
CA GLY A 162 -2.19 -3.16 -9.33
C GLY A 162 -3.55 -3.89 -9.22
N PRO A 163 -4.13 -4.38 -10.32
CA PRO A 163 -3.72 -4.20 -11.72
C PRO A 163 -4.08 -2.82 -12.28
N GLY A 164 -4.80 -1.99 -11.52
CA GLY A 164 -5.08 -0.62 -11.92
C GLY A 164 -3.78 0.17 -12.07
N LYS A 165 -3.46 0.58 -13.30
CA LYS A 165 -2.30 1.43 -13.60
C LYS A 165 -2.55 2.85 -13.09
N LEU A 166 -2.42 3.06 -11.80
CA LEU A 166 -2.74 4.33 -11.15
C LEU A 166 -1.47 5.15 -10.98
N ALA A 167 -1.52 6.40 -11.40
CA ALA A 167 -0.46 7.35 -11.10
C ALA A 167 -0.39 7.62 -9.58
N PRO A 168 0.75 8.11 -9.06
CA PRO A 168 0.85 8.53 -7.67
C PRO A 168 -0.28 9.49 -7.29
N GLY A 169 -0.85 9.30 -6.11
CA GLY A 169 -1.96 10.09 -5.57
C GLY A 169 -3.32 9.82 -6.19
N ARG A 170 -3.46 8.83 -7.08
CA ARG A 170 -4.75 8.48 -7.70
C ARG A 170 -5.34 7.24 -7.04
N ASP A 171 -6.67 7.23 -6.91
CA ASP A 171 -7.42 6.05 -6.50
C ASP A 171 -8.22 5.48 -7.67
N ARG A 172 -8.83 4.30 -7.46
CA ARG A 172 -9.67 3.67 -8.49
C ARG A 172 -10.97 4.46 -8.75
N ARG A 173 -11.44 5.30 -7.82
CA ARG A 173 -12.72 6.01 -7.95
C ARG A 173 -12.65 7.12 -8.99
N GLU A 174 -11.51 7.82 -9.12
CA GLU A 174 -11.36 8.88 -10.14
C GLU A 174 -11.50 8.35 -11.59
N ARG A 175 -11.04 7.13 -11.89
CA ARG A 175 -11.19 6.56 -13.24
C ARG A 175 -12.67 6.37 -13.63
N ALA A 176 -13.52 5.95 -12.69
CA ALA A 176 -14.94 5.73 -12.94
C ALA A 176 -15.69 7.04 -13.24
N ALA A 177 -15.29 8.15 -12.61
CA ALA A 177 -15.86 9.47 -12.88
C ALA A 177 -15.41 10.06 -14.23
N SER A 178 -14.24 9.65 -14.73
CA SER A 178 -13.74 10.04 -16.06
C SER A 178 -14.16 9.11 -17.21
N SER A 179 -14.77 7.95 -16.93
CA SER A 179 -15.27 7.01 -17.96
C SER A 179 -16.75 7.17 -18.30
N THR A 180 -17.49 8.07 -17.62
CA THR A 180 -18.84 8.47 -18.01
C THR A 180 -18.82 9.73 -18.88
N SER A 181 -18.15 9.65 -20.03
CA SER A 181 -18.41 10.53 -21.16
C SER A 181 -18.00 9.85 -22.47
N SER A 182 -18.55 8.65 -22.71
CA SER A 182 -18.67 8.12 -24.08
C SER A 182 -20.15 8.13 -24.47
N SER A 183 -20.72 9.32 -24.59
CA SER A 183 -21.83 9.54 -25.50
C SER A 183 -21.24 10.04 -26.81
N SER A 184 -21.67 9.43 -27.92
CA SER A 184 -21.38 9.83 -29.30
C SER A 184 -21.36 11.36 -29.50
N PRO A 185 -20.56 11.90 -30.44
CA PRO A 185 -20.46 13.34 -30.63
C PRO A 185 -21.83 13.91 -31.04
N PRO A 186 -22.33 14.97 -30.40
CA PRO A 186 -23.44 15.75 -30.94
C PRO A 186 -22.95 16.60 -32.11
N ASP A 187 -23.82 16.82 -33.09
CA ASP A 187 -23.57 17.69 -34.25
C ASP A 187 -23.07 19.08 -33.84
N PRO A 188 -22.20 19.72 -34.63
CA PRO A 188 -21.66 21.04 -34.28
C PRO A 188 -22.75 22.12 -34.37
N PRO A 189 -22.93 22.96 -33.31
CA PRO A 189 -23.82 24.11 -33.38
C PRO A 189 -23.19 25.29 -34.16
N PRO A 190 -24.00 26.17 -34.77
CA PRO A 190 -23.51 27.32 -35.53
C PRO A 190 -22.86 28.37 -34.61
N PRO A 191 -21.92 29.19 -35.13
CA PRO A 191 -21.13 30.08 -34.30
C PRO A 191 -21.95 31.29 -33.85
N SER A 192 -22.04 31.51 -32.54
CA SER A 192 -22.37 32.82 -31.99
C SER A 192 -21.54 33.12 -30.74
N THR A 193 -20.96 34.32 -30.82
CA THR A 193 -20.31 35.15 -29.80
C THR A 193 -20.87 35.00 -28.39
N LEU A 194 -19.99 34.90 -27.37
CA LEU A 194 -19.79 35.95 -26.35
C LEU A 194 -18.85 35.52 -25.20
N SER A 195 -17.99 36.48 -24.85
CA SER A 195 -17.56 36.91 -23.51
C SER A 195 -17.06 35.91 -22.46
N ALA A 196 -15.80 36.13 -22.07
CA ALA A 196 -15.16 35.54 -20.91
C ALA A 196 -15.81 36.00 -19.59
N THR A 197 -16.04 35.06 -18.67
CA THR A 197 -16.14 35.35 -17.23
C THR A 197 -15.51 34.20 -16.45
N ILE A 198 -14.52 34.54 -15.63
CA ILE A 198 -13.74 33.64 -14.78
C ILE A 198 -14.57 33.27 -13.54
N PRO A 199 -14.76 31.99 -13.18
CA PRO A 199 -15.34 31.61 -11.90
C PRO A 199 -14.28 31.61 -10.78
N PRO A 200 -14.68 31.88 -9.52
CA PRO A 200 -13.75 31.97 -8.39
C PRO A 200 -13.26 30.60 -7.91
N ARG A 201 -12.08 30.65 -7.30
CA ARG A 201 -11.26 29.56 -6.74
C ARG A 201 -12.02 28.71 -5.70
N ALA A 202 -12.31 27.45 -6.03
CA ALA A 202 -12.86 26.48 -5.08
C ALA A 202 -11.81 25.99 -4.07
N ALA A 203 -12.24 25.83 -2.82
CA ALA A 203 -11.43 25.37 -1.70
C ALA A 203 -11.02 23.88 -1.82
N ARG A 204 -9.81 23.55 -1.37
CA ARG A 204 -9.24 22.19 -1.39
C ARG A 204 -9.94 21.27 -0.37
N PRO A 205 -10.35 20.04 -0.74
CA PRO A 205 -10.84 19.09 0.24
C PRO A 205 -9.66 18.49 1.03
N ARG A 206 -9.84 18.37 2.35
CA ARG A 206 -8.98 17.55 3.22
C ARG A 206 -9.39 16.10 3.03
N GLY A 207 -8.52 15.27 2.47
CA GLY A 207 -8.78 13.83 2.36
C GLY A 207 -8.80 13.18 3.74
N SER A 208 -9.95 12.64 4.15
CA SER A 208 -10.07 11.71 5.28
C SER A 208 -9.75 10.30 4.80
N LEU A 209 -8.96 9.55 5.57
CA LEU A 209 -8.68 8.13 5.33
C LEU A 209 -9.94 7.24 5.39
N SER A 210 -11.07 7.76 5.88
CA SER A 210 -12.32 7.01 6.12
C SER A 210 -13.05 6.53 4.85
N ASN A 211 -12.69 7.00 3.65
CA ASN A 211 -13.44 6.72 2.42
C ASN A 211 -12.73 5.78 1.43
N TRP A 212 -11.57 5.23 1.83
CA TRP A 212 -10.84 4.26 1.03
C TRP A 212 -11.57 2.91 1.00
N GLN A 213 -11.93 2.45 -0.20
CA GLN A 213 -12.59 1.16 -0.42
C GLN A 213 -11.53 0.07 -0.65
N PRO A 214 -11.66 -1.10 0.00
CA PRO A 214 -10.72 -2.21 -0.18
C PRO A 214 -10.71 -2.73 -1.62
N CYS A 215 -9.61 -3.38 -2.00
CA CYS A 215 -9.52 -4.11 -3.26
C CYS A 215 -10.63 -5.18 -3.33
N ALA A 216 -11.26 -5.36 -4.50
CA ALA A 216 -12.34 -6.32 -4.70
C ALA A 216 -11.94 -7.78 -4.42
N SER A 217 -10.64 -8.07 -4.35
CA SER A 217 -10.08 -9.38 -4.02
C SER A 217 -9.72 -9.58 -2.54
N GLY A 218 -9.72 -8.54 -1.70
CA GLY A 218 -9.38 -8.61 -0.27
C GLY A 218 -7.93 -9.04 0.03
N CYS A 219 -7.33 -8.49 1.08
CA CYS A 219 -6.14 -9.05 1.72
C CYS A 219 -6.59 -9.87 2.95
N ARG A 220 -6.23 -11.16 3.00
CA ARG A 220 -6.81 -12.17 3.92
C ARG A 220 -6.33 -12.09 5.37
N HIS A 221 -5.57 -11.07 5.75
CA HIS A 221 -5.06 -10.91 7.12
C HIS A 221 -6.16 -10.88 8.19
N GLU A 222 -7.39 -10.49 7.83
CA GLU A 222 -8.55 -10.51 8.72
C GLU A 222 -9.37 -11.81 8.65
N GLU A 223 -9.23 -12.59 7.59
CA GLU A 223 -9.99 -13.82 7.37
C GLU A 223 -9.48 -14.93 8.29
N TRP A 224 -8.16 -15.00 8.53
CA TRP A 224 -7.54 -15.85 9.56
C TRP A 224 -8.11 -15.62 10.96
N ARG A 225 -8.43 -14.36 11.33
CA ARG A 225 -9.09 -14.06 12.63
C ARG A 225 -10.51 -14.63 12.72
N ARG A 226 -11.25 -14.67 11.61
CA ARG A 226 -12.63 -15.18 11.58
C ARG A 226 -12.68 -16.70 11.50
N GLU A 227 -11.78 -17.29 10.73
CA GLU A 227 -11.77 -18.73 10.44
C GLU A 227 -11.27 -19.57 11.62
N HIS A 228 -10.51 -18.97 12.56
CA HIS A 228 -9.97 -19.67 13.74
C HIS A 228 -10.66 -19.36 15.08
N ARG A 229 -11.92 -18.87 15.06
CA ARG A 229 -12.80 -18.67 16.25
C ARG A 229 -12.03 -18.36 17.55
N LEU A 230 -11.34 -17.23 17.58
CA LEU A 230 -10.95 -16.65 18.87
C LEU A 230 -12.17 -15.85 19.33
N ASP A 231 -12.92 -16.43 20.27
CA ASP A 231 -14.16 -15.89 20.81
C ASP A 231 -14.05 -14.39 21.12
N ASP A 232 -15.06 -13.62 20.69
CA ASP A 232 -15.26 -12.26 21.17
C ASP A 232 -15.34 -12.31 22.71
N PRO A 233 -14.64 -11.41 23.43
CA PRO A 233 -14.85 -11.30 24.86
C PRO A 233 -16.34 -10.99 25.10
N PRO A 234 -17.00 -11.66 26.06
CA PRO A 234 -18.42 -11.46 26.29
C PRO A 234 -18.70 -9.98 26.54
N ALA A 235 -19.70 -9.45 25.82
CA ALA A 235 -20.23 -8.12 26.05
C ALA A 235 -20.53 -7.97 27.54
N ARG A 236 -19.86 -7.01 28.19
CA ARG A 236 -20.09 -6.73 29.61
C ARG A 236 -21.47 -6.08 29.77
N PRO A 237 -22.17 -6.36 30.89
CA PRO A 237 -23.40 -5.66 31.25
C PRO A 237 -23.16 -4.16 31.48
#